data_AF-A0A4V2SXE3-F1
#
_entry.id   AF-A0A4V2SXE3-F1
#
_cell.length_a   1.000
_cell.length_b   1.000
_cell.length_c   1.000
_cell.angle_alpha   90.00
_cell.angle_beta   90.00
_cell.angle_gamma   90.00
#
_symmetry.space_group_name_H-M   'P 1'
#
loop_
_entity.id
_entity.type
_entity.pdbx_description
1 polymer ?
#
loop_
_entity_poly.entity_id
_entity_poly.type
_entity_poly.pdbx_seq_one_letter_code
_entity_poly.pdbx_strand_id
1 'polypeptide(L)'
;MADYPKDMTPALTDVLGSPHFRLHPISMALREVGFEIPVRYEDERAAALHFLISLALEHGEDWERHAADRLLELRSSFEAGKAPGQ
;
A
#
# COMPACT_ATOMS: atom_id res chain seq x y z
N MET A 1 2.25 -18.88 4.81
CA MET A 1 2.35 -17.80 3.80
C MET A 1 1.71 -18.35 2.55
N ALA A 2 0.77 -17.63 1.93
CA ALA A 2 0.23 -18.06 0.64
C ALA A 2 1.36 -18.01 -0.40
N ASP A 3 1.42 -18.98 -1.30
CA ASP A 3 2.39 -18.99 -2.37
C ASP A 3 2.14 -17.80 -3.31
N TYR A 4 3.21 -17.14 -3.73
CA TYR A 4 3.09 -16.11 -4.75
C TYR A 4 2.58 -16.73 -6.06
N PRO A 5 1.60 -16.12 -6.75
CA PRO A 5 0.98 -16.73 -7.92
C PRO A 5 1.99 -16.90 -9.06
N LYS A 6 1.90 -18.03 -9.77
CA LYS A 6 2.72 -18.29 -10.96
C LYS A 6 2.29 -17.44 -12.14
N ASP A 7 0.99 -17.21 -12.27
CA ASP A 7 0.40 -16.42 -13.34
C ASP A 7 0.10 -15.00 -12.85
N MET A 8 0.40 -14.00 -13.69
CA MET A 8 0.05 -12.62 -13.39
C MET A 8 -1.44 -12.40 -13.66
N THR A 9 -2.22 -12.18 -12.60
CA THR A 9 -3.61 -11.75 -12.73
C THR A 9 -3.68 -10.33 -13.32
N PRO A 10 -4.82 -9.91 -13.91
CA PRO A 10 -4.97 -8.52 -14.38
C PRO A 10 -4.68 -7.49 -13.28
N ALA A 11 -5.18 -7.71 -12.07
CA ALA A 11 -4.94 -6.85 -10.91
C ALA A 11 -3.44 -6.77 -10.54
N LEU A 12 -2.76 -7.92 -10.48
CA LEU A 12 -1.33 -7.95 -10.18
C LEU A 12 -0.50 -7.28 -11.29
N THR A 13 -0.92 -7.43 -12.55
CA THR A 13 -0.29 -6.76 -13.70
C THR A 13 -0.40 -5.24 -13.60
N ASP A 14 -1.56 -4.71 -13.23
CA ASP A 14 -1.75 -3.25 -13.08
C ASP A 14 -0.93 -2.67 -11.91
N VAL A 15 -0.94 -3.35 -10.76
CA VAL A 15 -0.11 -2.94 -9.61
C VAL A 15 1.38 -2.93 -9.97
N LEU A 16 1.89 -4.01 -10.56
CA LEU A 16 3.32 -4.09 -10.92
C LEU A 16 3.72 -3.15 -12.04
N GLY A 17 2.81 -2.86 -12.97
CA GLY A 17 2.98 -1.90 -14.05
C GLY A 17 2.87 -0.43 -13.63
N SER A 18 2.50 -0.16 -12.37
CA SER A 18 2.25 1.19 -11.88
C SER A 18 3.51 2.07 -11.91
N PRO A 19 3.45 3.26 -12.53
CA PRO A 19 4.57 4.17 -12.57
C PRO A 19 4.84 4.79 -11.20
N HIS A 20 6.07 5.22 -10.93
CA HIS A 20 6.45 5.72 -9.62
C HIS A 20 5.60 6.90 -9.13
N PHE A 21 5.20 7.84 -10.00
CA PHE A 21 4.37 8.97 -9.58
C PHE A 21 2.99 8.53 -9.02
N ARG A 22 2.49 7.33 -9.38
CA ARG A 22 1.29 6.73 -8.79
C ARG A 22 1.60 6.09 -7.43
N LEU A 23 2.80 5.51 -7.28
CA LEU A 23 3.25 4.82 -6.07
C LEU A 23 3.76 5.77 -4.97
N HIS A 24 4.35 6.90 -5.35
CA HIS A 24 4.95 7.85 -4.41
C HIS A 24 3.94 8.38 -3.37
N PRO A 25 2.71 8.83 -3.75
CA PRO A 25 1.70 9.24 -2.78
C PRO A 25 1.33 8.15 -1.77
N ILE A 26 1.35 6.88 -2.17
CA ILE A 26 1.05 5.74 -1.28
C ILE A 26 2.17 5.59 -0.26
N SER A 27 3.43 5.63 -0.69
CA SER A 27 4.58 5.56 0.23
C SER A 27 4.60 6.73 1.24
N MET A 28 4.18 7.93 0.81
CA MET A 28 4.00 9.06 1.71
C MET A 28 2.87 8.81 2.72
N ALA A 29 1.70 8.36 2.26
CA ALA A 29 0.57 8.07 3.13
C ALA A 29 0.92 7.02 4.20
N LEU A 30 1.66 5.98 3.82
CA LEU A 30 2.17 4.96 4.73
C LEU A 30 3.16 5.56 5.75
N ARG A 31 4.08 6.42 5.32
CA ARG A 31 5.01 7.10 6.23
C ARG A 31 4.28 7.97 7.25
N GLU A 32 3.26 8.70 6.80
CA GLU A 32 2.44 9.56 7.66
C GLU A 32 1.66 8.78 8.74
N VAL A 33 1.41 7.48 8.58
CA VAL A 33 0.78 6.61 9.60
C VAL A 33 1.80 5.79 10.40
N GLY A 34 3.08 6.15 10.31
CA GLY A 34 4.14 5.61 11.18
C GLY A 34 5.02 4.52 10.56
N PHE A 35 4.90 4.22 9.25
CA PHE A 35 5.83 3.28 8.61
C PHE A 35 7.20 3.94 8.41
N GLU A 36 8.26 3.25 8.84
CA GLU A 36 9.64 3.67 8.61
C GLU A 36 10.07 3.36 7.17
N ILE A 37 9.88 4.33 6.27
CA ILE A 37 10.24 4.22 4.85
C ILE A 37 11.32 5.25 4.54
N PRO A 38 12.57 4.83 4.22
CA PRO A 38 13.63 5.74 3.80
C PRO A 38 13.21 6.63 2.62
N VAL A 39 13.71 7.86 2.58
CA VAL A 39 13.48 8.80 1.46
C VAL A 39 14.43 8.47 0.33
N ARG A 40 14.26 7.28 -0.25
CA ARG A 40 15.02 6.74 -1.37
C ARG A 40 14.06 6.08 -2.34
N TYR A 41 14.23 6.36 -3.63
CA TYR A 41 13.33 5.91 -4.70
C TYR A 41 13.00 4.41 -4.62
N GLU A 42 14.01 3.56 -4.45
CA GLU A 42 13.80 2.11 -4.40
C GLU A 42 12.98 1.67 -3.19
N ASP A 43 13.19 2.29 -2.03
CA ASP A 43 12.49 1.93 -0.79
C ASP A 43 11.03 2.39 -0.83
N GLU A 44 10.77 3.61 -1.32
CA GLU A 44 9.42 4.13 -1.49
C GLU A 44 8.60 3.28 -2.46
N ARG A 45 9.20 2.91 -3.59
CA ARG A 45 8.57 2.04 -4.58
C ARG A 45 8.32 0.65 -4.00
N ALA A 46 9.29 0.06 -3.28
CA ALA A 46 9.14 -1.26 -2.69
C ALA A 46 8.03 -1.29 -1.63
N ALA A 47 7.96 -0.28 -0.76
CA ALA A 47 6.91 -0.19 0.26
C ALA A 47 5.52 -0.07 -0.35
N ALA A 48 5.34 0.80 -1.36
CA ALA A 48 4.07 0.96 -2.04
C ALA A 48 3.65 -0.32 -2.80
N LEU A 49 4.58 -0.97 -3.50
CA LEU A 49 4.30 -2.23 -4.20
C LEU A 49 3.97 -3.36 -3.21
N HIS A 50 4.71 -3.49 -2.12
CA HIS A 50 4.45 -4.50 -1.10
C HIS A 50 3.02 -4.38 -0.53
N PHE A 51 2.60 -3.14 -0.24
CA PHE A 51 1.24 -2.84 0.21
C PHE A 51 0.18 -3.20 -0.84
N LEU A 52 0.33 -2.71 -2.07
CA LEU A 52 -0.66 -2.93 -3.13
C LEU A 52 -0.74 -4.38 -3.62
N ILE A 53 0.39 -5.09 -3.72
CA ILE A 53 0.42 -6.49 -4.14
C ILE A 53 -0.43 -7.33 -3.18
N SER A 54 -0.31 -7.09 -1.87
CA SER A 54 -1.09 -7.84 -0.88
C SER A 54 -2.60 -7.69 -1.13
N LEU A 55 -3.06 -6.48 -1.43
CA LEU A 55 -4.47 -6.19 -1.73
C LEU A 55 -4.92 -6.73 -3.10
N ALA A 56 -4.05 -6.68 -4.11
CA ALA A 56 -4.32 -7.27 -5.42
C ALA A 56 -4.44 -8.80 -5.36
N LEU A 57 -3.65 -9.45 -4.50
CA LEU A 57 -3.75 -10.89 -4.26
C LEU A 57 -5.01 -11.26 -3.48
N GLU A 58 -5.43 -10.44 -2.52
CA GLU A 58 -6.60 -10.71 -1.68
C GLU A 58 -7.93 -10.40 -2.36
N HIS A 59 -8.02 -9.30 -3.11
CA HIS A 59 -9.28 -8.76 -3.62
C HIS A 59 -9.40 -8.77 -5.15
N GLY A 60 -8.36 -9.18 -5.88
CA GLY A 60 -8.41 -9.26 -7.34
C GLY A 60 -8.72 -7.90 -7.98
N GLU A 61 -9.70 -7.84 -8.89
CA GLU A 61 -10.05 -6.62 -9.63
C GLU A 61 -10.53 -5.46 -8.72
N ASP A 62 -11.02 -5.77 -7.52
CA ASP A 62 -11.49 -4.77 -6.55
C ASP A 62 -10.37 -4.12 -5.72
N TRP A 63 -9.10 -4.44 -6.00
CA TRP A 63 -7.96 -4.01 -5.19
C TRP A 63 -7.86 -2.50 -4.97
N GLU A 64 -8.25 -1.67 -5.96
CA GLU A 64 -8.18 -0.21 -5.85
C GLU A 64 -9.09 0.32 -4.75
N ARG A 65 -10.32 -0.20 -4.68
CA ARG A 65 -11.30 0.16 -3.64
C ARG A 65 -10.75 -0.22 -2.28
N HIS A 66 -10.26 -1.45 -2.15
CA HIS A 66 -9.69 -1.94 -0.90
C HIS A 66 -8.40 -1.20 -0.50
N ALA A 67 -7.61 -0.72 -1.46
CA ALA A 67 -6.44 0.12 -1.18
C ALA A 67 -6.84 1.48 -0.61
N ALA A 68 -7.86 2.13 -1.18
CA ALA A 68 -8.38 3.38 -0.67
C ALA A 68 -8.96 3.21 0.74
N ASP A 69 -9.80 2.18 0.94
CA ASP A 69 -10.39 1.86 2.24
C ASP A 69 -9.30 1.57 3.28
N ARG A 70 -8.30 0.77 2.92
CA ARG A 70 -7.22 0.40 3.84
C ARG A 70 -6.34 1.58 4.23
N LEU A 71 -6.04 2.48 3.30
CA LEU A 71 -5.30 3.71 3.61
C LEU A 71 -6.10 4.62 4.55
N LEU A 72 -7.41 4.73 4.34
CA LEU A 72 -8.30 5.49 5.21
C LEU A 72 -8.35 4.87 6.62
N GLU A 73 -8.50 3.55 6.72
CA GLU A 73 -8.48 2.81 8.00
C GLU A 73 -7.17 3.04 8.77
N LEU A 74 -6.03 2.95 8.09
CA LEU A 74 -4.72 3.19 8.69
C LEU A 74 -4.60 4.61 9.23
N ARG A 75 -5.06 5.60 8.45
CA ARG A 75 -5.09 7.01 8.87
C ARG A 75 -5.97 7.19 10.09
N SER A 76 -7.21 6.70 10.05
CA SER A 76 -8.16 6.82 11.16
C SER A 76 -7.66 6.12 12.42
N SER A 77 -7.05 4.95 12.30
CA SER A 77 -6.49 4.20 13.43
C SER A 77 -5.30 4.93 14.05
N PHE A 78 -4.44 5.52 13.22
CA PHE A 78 -3.29 6.30 13.67
C PHE A 78 -3.72 7.58 14.40
N GLU A 79 -4.72 8.30 13.88
CA GLU A 79 -5.26 9.49 14.54
C GLU A 79 -6.01 9.15 15.84
N ALA A 80 -6.76 8.03 15.87
CA ALA A 80 -7.42 7.56 17.09
C ALA A 80 -6.40 7.17 18.19
N GLY A 81 -5.24 6.63 17.80
CA GLY A 81 -4.13 6.34 18.71
C GLY A 81 -3.38 7.58 19.22
N LYS A 82 -3.57 8.75 18.59
CA LYS A 82 -2.91 10.01 18.93
C LYS A 82 -3.65 10.89 19.96
N ALA A 83 -4.90 10.61 20.32
CA ALA A 83 -5.71 11.49 21.18
C ALA A 83 -6.00 10.92 22.59
N PRO A 84 -6.01 11.75 23.66
CA PRO A 84 -4.91 12.54 24.19
C PRO A 84 -4.31 11.90 25.47
N GLY A 85 -2.98 11.84 25.52
CA GLY A 85 -2.22 11.39 26.69
C GLY A 85 -0.72 11.69 26.55
N GLN A 86 -0.36 12.76 25.84
CA GLN A 86 1.02 13.20 25.66
C GLN A 86 1.12 14.71 25.80
#